data_AF-A0A524L7S1-F1
#
_entry.id   AF-A0A524L7S1-F1
#
_cell.length_a   1.000
_cell.length_b   1.000
_cell.length_c   1.000
_cell.angle_alpha   90.00
_cell.angle_beta   90.00
_cell.angle_gamma   90.00
#
_symmetry.space_group_name_H-M   'P 1'
#
loop_
_entity.id
_entity.type
_entity.pdbx_description
1 polymer ?
#
loop_
_entity_poly.entity_id
_entity_poly.type
_entity_poly.pdbx_seq_one_letter_code
_entity_poly.pdbx_strand_id
1 'polypeptide(L)'
;MKKRKTIFELIAVSAALVMISQTAFAQGYGGPMTFNGVDQFQVHSAASRALGGISVGLKADVGLMFQNPAALSAIRAMQISLAGQSTSTEMDQEQNYAPVRYFSNLSLLLEGLTDQIPDPDPTLVGFTAQDTVQRPYDNIGPNWSRSKTDQMPLQAMLAVPVSFEQVQLAVGMGTVQYADLNHYYQNNNILSPG
;
A
#
# COMPACT_ATOMS: atom_id res chain seq x y z
N MET A 1 -47.32 28.75 -2.18
CA MET A 1 -46.48 27.69 -1.59
C MET A 1 -45.40 27.11 -2.52
N LYS A 2 -45.58 27.04 -3.85
CA LYS A 2 -44.58 26.46 -4.80
C LYS A 2 -43.18 27.12 -4.79
N LYS A 3 -43.08 28.46 -4.71
CA LYS A 3 -41.79 29.18 -4.78
C LYS A 3 -40.83 28.91 -3.61
N ARG A 4 -41.33 28.57 -2.42
CA ARG A 4 -40.48 28.25 -1.26
C ARG A 4 -39.81 26.88 -1.41
N LYS A 5 -40.51 25.91 -2.03
CA LYS A 5 -40.01 24.54 -2.22
C LYS A 5 -38.82 24.50 -3.20
N THR A 6 -38.90 25.25 -4.29
CA THR A 6 -37.80 25.41 -5.26
C THR A 6 -36.56 26.08 -4.68
N ILE A 7 -36.73 26.99 -3.70
CA ILE A 7 -35.59 27.66 -3.03
C ILE A 7 -34.89 26.68 -2.07
N PHE A 8 -35.65 25.87 -1.34
CA PHE A 8 -35.08 24.83 -0.47
C PHE A 8 -34.35 23.73 -1.26
N GLU A 9 -34.88 23.31 -2.41
CA GLU A 9 -34.20 22.36 -3.29
C GLU A 9 -32.89 22.94 -3.86
N LEU A 10 -32.88 24.22 -4.25
CA LEU A 10 -31.66 24.88 -4.74
C LEU A 10 -30.58 24.99 -3.65
N ILE A 11 -30.99 25.32 -2.41
CA ILE A 11 -30.09 25.41 -1.26
C ILE A 11 -29.55 24.02 -0.87
N ALA A 12 -30.39 22.98 -0.92
CA ALA A 12 -29.97 21.61 -0.65
C ALA A 12 -28.97 21.11 -1.70
N VAL A 13 -29.18 21.42 -2.98
CA VAL A 13 -28.26 21.08 -4.06
C VAL A 13 -26.94 21.86 -3.94
N SER A 14 -26.98 23.15 -3.59
CA SER A 14 -25.75 23.93 -3.36
C SER A 14 -24.99 23.44 -2.13
N ALA A 15 -25.68 23.06 -1.05
CA ALA A 15 -25.05 22.48 0.14
C ALA A 15 -24.43 21.12 -0.15
N ALA A 16 -25.07 20.28 -0.97
CA ALA A 16 -24.52 19.01 -1.44
C ALA A 16 -23.26 19.22 -2.31
N LEU A 17 -23.26 20.23 -3.19
CA LEU A 17 -22.09 20.59 -4.02
C LEU A 17 -20.91 21.12 -3.18
N VAL A 18 -21.17 21.88 -2.10
CA VAL A 18 -20.13 22.37 -1.18
C VAL A 18 -19.59 21.25 -0.27
N MET A 19 -20.38 20.24 0.05
CA MET A 19 -19.91 19.05 0.77
C MET A 19 -19.04 18.13 -0.10
N ILE A 20 -19.23 18.14 -1.43
CA ILE A 20 -18.41 17.38 -2.38
C ILE A 20 -17.04 18.04 -2.62
N SER A 21 -16.91 19.36 -2.38
CA SER A 21 -15.67 20.10 -2.66
C SER A 21 -14.63 20.10 -1.52
N GLN A 22 -14.85 19.41 -0.41
CA GLN A 22 -13.93 19.42 0.74
C GLN A 22 -12.79 18.38 0.73
N THR A 23 -12.46 17.78 -0.41
CA THR A 23 -11.23 16.96 -0.52
C THR A 23 -10.20 17.61 -1.43
N ALA A 24 -9.87 18.87 -1.15
CA ALA A 24 -8.68 19.53 -1.67
C ALA A 24 -7.69 19.78 -0.53
N PHE A 25 -7.20 18.70 0.08
CA PHE A 25 -5.97 18.78 0.87
C PHE A 25 -4.80 18.79 -0.11
N ALA A 26 -4.12 19.93 -0.16
CA ALA A 26 -2.85 20.09 -0.83
C ALA A 26 -1.86 19.03 -0.30
N GLN A 27 -1.61 18.01 -1.11
CA GLN A 27 -0.46 17.13 -0.91
C GLN A 27 0.79 17.98 -1.15
N GLY A 28 1.47 18.33 -0.06
CA GLY A 28 2.80 18.91 -0.11
C GLY A 28 3.74 17.97 -0.83
N TYR A 29 4.30 18.46 -1.93
CA TYR A 29 5.57 18.10 -2.55
C TYR A 29 6.12 16.67 -2.29
N GLY A 30 5.85 15.76 -3.24
CA GLY A 30 6.96 15.03 -3.84
C GLY A 30 7.24 13.59 -3.41
N GLY A 31 6.28 12.87 -2.86
CA GLY A 31 6.34 11.41 -2.82
C GLY A 31 4.93 10.84 -2.72
N PRO A 32 4.42 10.10 -3.71
CA PRO A 32 3.18 9.36 -3.49
C PRO A 32 3.39 8.46 -2.26
N MET A 33 2.40 8.35 -1.39
CA MET A 33 2.42 7.40 -0.27
C MET A 33 2.44 5.92 -0.73
N THR A 34 2.71 5.67 -2.01
CA THR A 34 3.05 4.38 -2.61
C THR A 34 4.25 3.73 -1.94
N PHE A 35 5.26 4.51 -1.51
CA PHE A 35 6.40 3.98 -0.76
C PHE A 35 6.01 3.39 0.62
N ASN A 36 4.85 3.77 1.16
CA ASN A 36 4.31 3.23 2.41
C ASN A 36 3.24 2.13 2.17
N GLY A 37 3.07 1.64 0.93
CA GLY A 37 2.09 0.60 0.60
C GLY A 37 0.62 1.06 0.55
N VAL A 38 0.32 2.35 0.81
CA VAL A 38 -1.06 2.86 0.95
C VAL A 38 -1.85 2.88 -0.38
N ASP A 39 -1.20 2.66 -1.53
CA ASP A 39 -1.80 2.65 -2.87
C ASP A 39 -2.19 1.24 -3.38
N GLN A 40 -2.22 0.24 -2.49
CA GLN A 40 -2.62 -1.11 -2.92
C GLN A 40 -4.14 -1.21 -3.05
N PHE A 41 -4.64 -1.14 -4.29
CA PHE A 41 -6.05 -1.36 -4.62
C PHE A 41 -6.46 -2.81 -4.31
N GLN A 42 -7.22 -3.01 -3.24
CA GLN A 42 -7.72 -4.33 -2.86
C GLN A 42 -9.03 -4.65 -3.60
N VAL A 43 -9.03 -5.76 -4.34
CA VAL A 43 -10.23 -6.25 -5.03
C VAL A 43 -10.96 -7.21 -4.10
N HIS A 44 -12.16 -6.84 -3.65
CA HIS A 44 -12.90 -7.60 -2.63
C HIS A 44 -13.68 -8.80 -3.20
N SER A 45 -14.20 -8.70 -4.43
CA SER A 45 -14.87 -9.82 -5.08
C SER A 45 -13.86 -10.92 -5.46
N ALA A 46 -14.12 -12.16 -5.04
CA ALA A 46 -13.29 -13.31 -5.44
C ALA A 46 -13.36 -13.55 -6.95
N ALA A 47 -14.53 -13.35 -7.56
CA ALA A 47 -14.71 -13.43 -9.01
C ALA A 47 -13.92 -12.33 -9.73
N SER A 48 -13.93 -11.11 -9.21
CA SER A 48 -13.15 -10.00 -9.78
C SER A 48 -11.64 -10.25 -9.64
N ARG A 49 -11.17 -10.78 -8.51
CA ARG A 49 -9.76 -11.19 -8.33
C ARG A 49 -9.35 -12.27 -9.35
N ALA A 50 -10.19 -13.27 -9.57
CA ALA A 50 -9.94 -14.32 -10.56
C ALA A 50 -9.85 -13.77 -12.00
N LEU A 51 -10.51 -12.64 -12.28
CA LEU A 51 -10.47 -11.95 -13.57
C LEU A 51 -9.42 -10.82 -13.63
N GLY A 52 -8.45 -10.80 -12.72
CA GLY A 52 -7.39 -9.78 -12.72
C GLY A 52 -7.87 -8.39 -12.30
N GLY A 53 -8.92 -8.30 -11.48
CA GLY A 53 -9.46 -7.05 -10.94
C GLY A 53 -10.55 -6.39 -11.78
N ILE A 54 -11.02 -7.05 -12.84
CA ILE A 54 -12.15 -6.56 -13.64
C ILE A 54 -13.44 -6.72 -12.83
N SER A 55 -14.14 -5.62 -12.58
CA SER A 55 -15.45 -5.60 -11.89
C SER A 55 -16.61 -5.26 -12.83
N VAL A 56 -16.32 -4.70 -14.01
CA VAL A 56 -17.31 -4.33 -15.01
C VAL A 56 -17.85 -5.59 -15.69
N GLY A 57 -19.18 -5.75 -15.66
CA GLY A 57 -19.88 -6.91 -16.23
C GLY A 57 -20.13 -8.05 -15.24
N LEU A 58 -19.44 -8.07 -14.10
CA LEU A 58 -19.79 -8.95 -12.98
C LEU A 58 -21.10 -8.48 -12.33
N LYS A 59 -21.95 -9.42 -11.96
CA LYS A 59 -23.27 -9.19 -11.35
C LYS A 59 -23.53 -10.19 -10.24
N ALA A 60 -24.41 -9.82 -9.31
CA ALA A 60 -24.91 -10.69 -8.25
C ALA A 60 -23.84 -11.23 -7.28
N ASP A 61 -22.76 -10.47 -7.09
CA ASP A 61 -21.73 -10.74 -6.09
C ASP A 61 -21.70 -9.60 -5.06
N VAL A 62 -21.87 -9.98 -3.79
CA VAL A 62 -21.79 -9.10 -2.62
C VAL A 62 -20.44 -8.37 -2.52
N GLY A 63 -19.35 -8.96 -3.01
CA GLY A 63 -18.02 -8.34 -3.04
C GLY A 63 -17.89 -7.13 -3.95
N LEU A 64 -18.85 -6.92 -4.87
CA LEU A 64 -18.88 -5.74 -5.73
C LEU A 64 -19.40 -4.51 -5.01
N MET A 65 -19.92 -4.61 -3.77
CA MET A 65 -20.51 -3.47 -3.06
C MET A 65 -19.56 -2.28 -2.90
N PHE A 66 -18.26 -2.53 -2.77
CA PHE A 66 -17.24 -1.51 -2.55
C PHE A 66 -16.68 -0.93 -3.85
N GLN A 67 -16.91 -1.59 -4.99
CA GLN A 67 -16.40 -1.15 -6.30
C GLN A 67 -17.51 -0.62 -7.20
N ASN A 68 -18.68 -1.26 -7.17
CA ASN A 68 -19.88 -0.90 -7.91
C ASN A 68 -21.14 -1.24 -7.10
N PRO A 69 -21.62 -0.33 -6.24
CA PRO A 69 -22.83 -0.52 -5.45
C PRO A 69 -24.09 -0.84 -6.27
N ALA A 70 -24.16 -0.35 -7.52
CA ALA A 70 -25.32 -0.61 -8.37
C ALA A 70 -25.44 -2.09 -8.78
N ALA A 71 -24.34 -2.84 -8.79
CA ALA A 71 -24.33 -4.26 -9.09
C ALA A 71 -25.03 -5.12 -8.02
N LEU A 72 -25.25 -4.61 -6.80
CA LEU A 72 -26.02 -5.32 -5.77
C LEU A 72 -27.49 -5.50 -6.16
N SER A 73 -28.05 -4.63 -7.00
CA SER A 73 -29.44 -4.77 -7.48
C SER A 73 -29.71 -6.11 -8.18
N ALA A 74 -28.66 -6.77 -8.69
CA ALA A 74 -28.75 -8.08 -9.31
C ALA A 74 -28.81 -9.25 -8.30
N ILE A 75 -28.57 -9.00 -7.00
CA ILE A 75 -28.65 -10.01 -5.94
C ILE A 75 -30.13 -10.34 -5.66
N ARG A 76 -30.50 -11.61 -5.80
CA ARG A 76 -31.90 -12.07 -5.66
C ARG A 76 -32.20 -12.77 -4.32
N ALA A 77 -31.17 -13.14 -3.58
CA ALA A 77 -31.30 -13.80 -2.28
C ALA A 77 -30.28 -13.22 -1.29
N MET A 78 -30.50 -13.44 0.00
CA MET A 78 -29.52 -13.08 1.03
C MET A 78 -28.18 -13.76 0.72
N GLN A 79 -27.10 -12.99 0.76
CA GLN A 79 -25.73 -13.49 0.55
C GLN A 79 -24.85 -13.09 1.71
N ILE A 80 -24.08 -14.07 2.21
CA ILE A 80 -23.04 -13.87 3.22
C ILE A 80 -21.71 -14.28 2.57
N SER A 81 -20.69 -13.45 2.70
CA SER A 81 -19.35 -13.73 2.17
C SER A 81 -18.29 -13.41 3.20
N LEU A 82 -17.42 -14.37 3.45
CA LEU A 82 -16.24 -14.26 4.29
C LEU A 82 -15.04 -14.55 3.40
N ALA A 83 -14.03 -13.70 3.41
CA ALA A 83 -12.79 -13.98 2.69
C ALA A 83 -11.55 -13.66 3.52
N GLY A 84 -10.55 -14.52 3.38
CA GLY A 84 -9.18 -14.30 3.81
C GLY A 84 -8.24 -14.34 2.61
N GLN A 85 -7.08 -13.73 2.75
CA GLN A 85 -5.99 -13.79 1.78
C GLN A 85 -4.73 -14.25 2.47
N SER A 86 -3.98 -15.10 1.76
CA SER A 86 -2.61 -15.44 2.09
C SER A 86 -1.75 -14.95 0.94
N THR A 87 -0.83 -14.04 1.23
CA THR A 87 0.14 -13.55 0.25
C THR A 87 1.52 -13.98 0.69
N SER A 88 2.27 -14.59 -0.22
CA SER A 88 3.70 -14.83 -0.03
C SER A 88 4.44 -13.85 -0.93
N THR A 89 5.27 -13.02 -0.32
CA THR A 89 6.03 -11.99 -1.02
C THR A 89 7.51 -12.26 -0.79
N GLU A 90 8.26 -12.34 -1.88
CA GLU A 90 9.71 -12.37 -1.88
C GLU A 90 10.18 -11.05 -2.50
N MET A 91 11.06 -10.36 -1.79
CA MET A 91 11.64 -9.09 -2.20
C MET A 91 13.15 -9.19 -2.02
N ASP A 92 13.87 -8.91 -3.09
CA ASP A 92 15.31 -8.83 -3.13
C ASP A 92 15.73 -7.46 -3.69
N GLN A 93 16.80 -6.92 -3.12
CA GLN A 93 17.47 -5.74 -3.62
C GLN A 93 18.95 -6.03 -3.73
N GLU A 94 19.49 -5.79 -4.93
CA GLU A 94 20.91 -5.82 -5.20
C GLU A 94 21.34 -4.45 -5.75
N GLN A 95 22.31 -3.84 -5.08
CA GLN A 95 22.87 -2.54 -5.40
C GLN A 95 24.39 -2.69 -5.50
N ASN A 96 24.89 -2.42 -6.71
CA ASN A 96 26.32 -2.49 -7.02
C ASN A 96 26.83 -1.09 -7.35
N TYR A 97 27.98 -0.70 -6.79
CA TYR A 97 28.56 0.62 -6.99
C TYR A 97 29.87 0.53 -7.77
N ALA A 98 29.92 1.17 -8.93
CA ALA A 98 31.15 1.24 -9.69
C ALA A 98 32.16 2.20 -9.03
N PRO A 99 33.42 1.78 -8.79
CA PRO A 99 34.43 2.66 -8.23
C PRO A 99 34.82 3.75 -9.23
N VAL A 100 34.86 4.99 -8.77
CA VAL A 100 35.47 6.10 -9.52
C VAL A 100 36.95 6.19 -9.21
N ARG A 101 37.80 6.53 -10.21
CA ARG A 101 39.28 6.51 -10.05
C ARG A 101 39.81 7.29 -8.85
N TYR A 102 39.16 8.39 -8.49
CA TYR A 102 39.60 9.27 -7.40
C TYR A 102 39.07 8.85 -6.01
N PHE A 103 38.02 8.02 -5.97
CA PHE A 103 37.36 7.58 -4.75
C PHE A 103 36.99 6.10 -4.87
N SER A 104 37.99 5.25 -5.07
CA SER A 104 37.80 3.80 -5.21
C SER A 104 37.32 3.14 -3.93
N ASN A 105 37.58 3.74 -2.78
CA ASN A 105 37.11 3.30 -1.47
C ASN A 105 35.63 3.61 -1.22
N LEU A 106 35.04 4.55 -1.96
CA LEU A 106 33.64 4.95 -1.76
C LEU A 106 32.67 3.81 -2.11
N SER A 107 32.94 3.03 -3.16
CA SER A 107 32.10 1.88 -3.51
C SER A 107 32.12 0.82 -2.40
N LEU A 108 33.31 0.49 -1.88
CA LEU A 108 33.46 -0.46 -0.78
C LEU A 108 32.72 -0.01 0.48
N LEU A 109 32.72 1.29 0.74
CA LEU A 109 32.02 1.89 1.87
C LEU A 109 30.50 1.84 1.69
N LEU A 110 30.00 2.17 0.50
CA LEU A 110 28.56 2.14 0.18
C LEU A 110 28.00 0.71 0.15
N GLU A 111 28.81 -0.26 -0.25
CA GLU A 111 28.48 -1.69 -0.24
C GLU A 111 28.61 -2.33 1.15
N GLY A 112 29.17 -1.61 2.13
CA GLY A 112 29.39 -2.12 3.49
C GLY A 112 30.57 -3.09 3.63
N LEU A 113 31.39 -3.23 2.59
CA LEU A 113 32.54 -4.15 2.57
C LEU A 113 33.73 -3.66 3.40
N THR A 114 33.74 -2.39 3.82
CA THR A 114 34.80 -1.87 4.70
C THR A 114 34.80 -2.51 6.08
N ASP A 115 33.70 -3.12 6.54
CA ASP A 115 33.67 -3.85 7.81
C ASP A 115 34.54 -5.13 7.80
N GLN A 116 34.76 -5.70 6.61
CA GLN A 116 35.60 -6.89 6.43
C GLN A 116 37.10 -6.58 6.50
N ILE A 117 37.48 -5.30 6.50
CA ILE A 117 38.88 -4.89 6.60
C ILE A 117 39.27 -4.88 8.09
N PRO A 118 40.29 -5.64 8.50
CA PRO A 118 40.73 -5.67 9.90
C PRO A 118 41.37 -4.33 10.28
N ASP A 119 41.17 -3.93 11.54
CA ASP A 119 41.83 -2.75 12.08
C ASP A 119 43.36 -2.97 12.16
N PRO A 120 44.16 -1.91 11.95
CA PRO A 120 45.60 -1.97 12.13
C PRO A 120 45.93 -2.25 13.60
N ASP A 121 46.88 -3.15 13.87
CA ASP A 121 47.35 -3.44 15.22
C ASP A 121 48.28 -2.31 15.71
N PRO A 122 47.84 -1.47 16.67
CA PRO A 122 48.62 -0.33 17.13
C PRO A 122 49.87 -0.73 17.94
N THR A 123 50.03 -2.01 18.27
CA THR A 123 51.24 -2.52 18.94
C THR A 123 52.41 -2.75 17.99
N LEU A 124 52.15 -2.79 16.67
CA LEU A 124 53.18 -2.92 15.64
C LEU A 124 53.75 -1.55 15.26
N VAL A 125 55.08 -1.48 15.13
CA VAL A 125 55.78 -0.23 14.77
C VAL A 125 55.33 0.25 13.38
N GLY A 126 54.82 1.48 13.32
CA GLY A 126 54.38 2.11 12.07
C GLY A 126 52.87 2.04 11.81
N PHE A 127 52.10 1.39 12.69
CA PHE A 127 50.64 1.38 12.63
C PHE A 127 50.06 2.27 13.71
N THR A 128 49.08 3.09 13.33
CA THR A 128 48.38 3.98 14.26
C THR A 128 46.87 3.77 14.16
N ALA A 129 46.14 4.13 15.20
CA ALA A 129 44.67 4.07 15.18
C ALA A 129 44.03 4.94 14.07
N GLN A 130 44.80 5.88 13.49
CA GLN A 130 44.37 6.74 12.38
C GLN A 130 44.35 6.00 11.03
N ASP A 131 45.02 4.85 10.95
CA ASP A 131 45.06 4.01 9.74
C ASP A 131 43.82 3.10 9.62
N THR A 132 42.85 3.26 10.53
CA THR A 132 41.59 2.53 10.54
C THR A 132 40.67 2.99 9.41
N VAL A 133 39.98 2.05 8.76
CA VAL A 133 39.01 2.38 7.71
C VAL A 133 37.68 2.82 8.29
N GLN A 134 36.95 3.67 7.55
CA GLN A 134 35.60 4.03 7.92
C GLN A 134 34.67 2.81 7.80
N ARG A 135 33.95 2.50 8.88
CA ARG A 135 33.03 1.37 8.95
C ARG A 135 31.58 1.79 8.70
N PRO A 136 30.73 0.89 8.18
CA PRO A 136 29.28 1.10 8.12
C PRO A 136 28.72 1.38 9.52
N TYR A 137 27.65 2.18 9.59
CA TYR A 137 27.00 2.49 10.86
C TYR A 137 26.27 1.30 11.48
N ASP A 138 25.80 0.36 10.65
CA ASP A 138 25.11 -0.84 11.07
C ASP A 138 25.52 -2.06 10.22
N ASN A 139 25.01 -3.23 10.59
CA ASN A 139 25.23 -4.47 9.86
C ASN A 139 24.19 -4.70 8.75
N ILE A 140 23.35 -3.70 8.45
CA ILE A 140 22.27 -3.83 7.49
C ILE A 140 22.75 -3.22 6.16
N GLY A 141 23.27 -4.08 5.29
CA GLY A 141 23.81 -3.66 3.99
C GLY A 141 22.75 -3.16 2.99
N PRO A 142 23.18 -2.52 1.90
CA PRO A 142 22.29 -2.06 0.82
C PRO A 142 21.61 -3.23 0.07
N ASN A 143 22.23 -4.41 0.15
CA ASN A 143 21.74 -5.64 -0.44
C ASN A 143 20.97 -6.42 0.62
N TRP A 144 19.71 -6.72 0.34
CA TRP A 144 18.85 -7.44 1.27
C TRP A 144 17.91 -8.35 0.50
N SER A 145 17.53 -9.45 1.14
CA SER A 145 16.48 -10.35 0.66
C SER A 145 15.55 -10.64 1.82
N ARG A 146 14.26 -10.60 1.55
CA ARG A 146 13.21 -10.84 2.53
C ARG A 146 12.10 -11.66 1.89
N SER A 147 11.77 -12.76 2.56
CA SER A 147 10.53 -13.49 2.33
C SER A 147 9.58 -13.23 3.49
N LYS A 148 8.31 -12.93 3.19
CA LYS A 148 7.26 -12.77 4.18
C LYS A 148 6.00 -13.44 3.68
N THR A 149 5.36 -14.21 4.56
CA THR A 149 4.02 -14.73 4.33
C THR A 149 3.07 -14.03 5.28
N ASP A 150 2.09 -13.34 4.73
CA ASP A 150 1.05 -12.65 5.47
C ASP A 150 -0.30 -13.31 5.24
N GLN A 151 -1.03 -13.54 6.33
CA GLN A 151 -2.40 -14.05 6.32
C GLN A 151 -3.31 -13.01 6.94
N MET A 152 -4.25 -12.49 6.16
CA MET A 152 -5.11 -11.39 6.57
C MET A 152 -6.58 -11.74 6.35
N PRO A 153 -7.46 -11.55 7.35
CA PRO A 153 -8.90 -11.57 7.12
C PRO A 153 -9.26 -10.35 6.28
N LEU A 154 -9.55 -10.57 5.00
CA LEU A 154 -9.81 -9.48 4.06
C LEU A 154 -11.15 -8.82 4.30
N GLN A 155 -12.19 -9.62 4.57
CA GLN A 155 -13.56 -9.10 4.55
C GLN A 155 -14.60 -10.02 5.18
N ALA A 156 -15.65 -9.38 5.69
CA ALA A 156 -16.92 -10.01 6.04
C ALA A 156 -18.06 -9.14 5.51
N MET A 157 -18.96 -9.74 4.73
CA MET A 157 -19.98 -9.01 3.99
C MET A 157 -21.33 -9.73 4.03
N LEU A 158 -22.39 -8.92 4.09
CA LEU A 158 -23.78 -9.34 4.06
C LEU A 158 -24.52 -8.48 3.04
N ALA A 159 -25.29 -9.10 2.15
CA ALA A 159 -26.26 -8.41 1.31
C ALA A 159 -27.64 -9.03 1.48
N VAL A 160 -28.64 -8.17 1.66
CA VAL A 160 -30.04 -8.54 1.78
C VAL A 160 -30.83 -7.82 0.69
N PRO A 161 -31.47 -8.55 -0.24
CA PRO A 161 -32.39 -7.95 -1.19
C PRO A 161 -33.70 -7.62 -0.48
N VAL A 162 -34.16 -6.38 -0.64
CA VAL A 162 -35.45 -5.89 -0.13
C VAL A 162 -36.29 -5.52 -1.34
N SER A 163 -37.42 -6.20 -1.50
CA SER A 163 -38.39 -5.87 -2.55
C SER A 163 -39.56 -5.13 -1.92
N PHE A 164 -39.82 -3.91 -2.39
CA PHE A 164 -41.00 -3.15 -2.01
C PHE A 164 -41.81 -2.84 -3.27
N GLU A 165 -42.98 -3.47 -3.39
CA GLU A 165 -43.88 -3.41 -4.55
C GLU A 165 -43.18 -3.73 -5.88
N GLN A 166 -42.76 -2.70 -6.63
CA GLN A 166 -42.12 -2.78 -7.95
C GLN A 166 -40.63 -2.42 -7.91
N VAL A 167 -40.14 -1.97 -6.76
CA VAL A 167 -38.76 -1.50 -6.58
C VAL A 167 -37.95 -2.60 -5.90
N GLN A 168 -36.97 -3.14 -6.62
CA GLN A 168 -35.99 -4.06 -6.08
C GLN A 168 -34.78 -3.27 -5.59
N LEU A 169 -34.57 -3.29 -4.28
CA LEU A 169 -33.41 -2.70 -3.63
C LEU A 169 -32.56 -3.82 -3.04
N ALA A 170 -31.26 -3.57 -2.92
CA ALA A 170 -30.36 -4.45 -2.20
C ALA A 170 -29.57 -3.61 -1.22
N VAL A 171 -29.62 -4.01 0.05
CA VAL A 171 -28.87 -3.37 1.12
C VAL A 171 -27.69 -4.27 1.44
N GLY A 172 -26.49 -3.73 1.31
CA GLY A 172 -25.25 -4.42 1.65
C GLY A 172 -24.56 -3.73 2.83
N MET A 173 -23.95 -4.52 3.70
CA MET A 173 -23.03 -4.04 4.72
C MET A 173 -21.85 -5.00 4.82
N GLY A 174 -20.67 -4.46 5.14
CA GLY A 174 -19.50 -5.29 5.34
C GLY A 174 -18.33 -4.51 5.86
N THR A 175 -17.35 -5.22 6.37
CA THR A 175 -16.04 -4.70 6.74
C THR A 175 -15.04 -5.25 5.75
N VAL A 176 -14.18 -4.38 5.23
CA VAL A 176 -13.09 -4.75 4.32
C VAL A 176 -11.79 -4.11 4.75
N GLN A 177 -10.69 -4.79 4.49
CA GLN A 177 -9.37 -4.18 4.59
C GLN A 177 -9.12 -3.29 3.36
N TYR A 178 -9.06 -1.98 3.59
CA TYR A 178 -8.95 -0.98 2.51
C TYR A 178 -7.50 -0.71 2.08
N ALA A 179 -6.53 -0.83 3.00
CA ALA A 179 -5.13 -0.58 2.73
C ALA A 179 -4.27 -1.71 3.30
N ASP A 180 -3.25 -2.09 2.53
CA ASP A 180 -2.21 -3.02 2.96
C ASP A 180 -0.89 -2.27 3.14
N LEU A 181 -0.42 -2.18 4.39
CA LEU A 181 0.84 -1.53 4.75
C LEU A 181 2.03 -2.50 4.73
N ASN A 182 1.87 -3.72 4.19
CA ASN A 182 2.92 -4.75 4.20
C ASN A 182 4.06 -4.50 3.20
N HIS A 183 4.07 -3.35 2.51
CA HIS A 183 5.19 -3.02 1.64
C HIS A 183 6.44 -2.72 2.46
N TYR A 184 7.47 -3.54 2.27
CA TYR A 184 8.77 -3.32 2.89
C TYR A 184 9.72 -2.73 1.86
N TYR A 185 10.22 -1.53 2.16
CA TYR A 185 11.30 -0.91 1.40
C TYR A 185 12.35 -0.41 2.37
N GLN A 186 13.61 -0.78 2.12
CA GLN A 186 14.74 -0.31 2.90
C GLN A 186 15.82 0.18 1.95
N ASN A 187 16.07 1.49 1.97
CA ASN A 187 17.20 2.12 1.28
C ASN A 187 18.30 2.44 2.30
N ASN A 188 18.89 1.38 2.88
CA ASN A 188 19.95 1.56 3.85
C ASN A 188 21.29 1.65 3.12
N ASN A 189 21.99 2.76 3.32
CA ASN A 189 23.38 2.90 2.93
C ASN A 189 24.08 3.79 3.95
N ILE A 190 25.41 3.88 3.89
CA ILE A 190 26.18 4.62 4.90
C ILE A 190 25.87 6.13 4.98
N LEU A 191 25.22 6.69 3.96
CA LEU A 191 24.81 8.11 3.91
C LEU A 191 23.40 8.33 4.49
N SER A 192 22.63 7.26 4.63
CA SER A 192 21.27 7.25 5.16
C SER A 192 21.12 6.04 6.08
N PRO A 193 21.72 6.09 7.29
CA PRO A 193 21.47 5.08 8.31
C PRO A 193 19.99 5.12 8.68
N GLY A 194 19.31 3.98 8.55
CA GLY A 194 17.90 3.80 8.91
C GLY A 194 17.61 3.94 10.39
#